data_AF-A0A1A8IB81-F1
#
_entry.id   AF-A0A1A8IB81-F1
#
_cell.length_a   1.000
_cell.length_b   1.000
_cell.length_c   1.000
_cell.angle_alpha   90.00
_cell.angle_beta   90.00
_cell.angle_gamma   90.00
#
_symmetry.space_group_name_H-M   'P 1'
#
loop_
_entity.id
_entity.type
_entity.pdbx_description
1 polymer ?
#
loop_
_entity_poly.entity_id
_entity_poly.type
_entity_poly.pdbx_seq_one_letter_code
_entity_poly.pdbx_strand_id
1 'polypeptide(L)' 'CLHPSRVTGSCCEECDSCTYNHRIYSNGQRFTTPDQPCHICTCLLGSVQCERRTCPPLTCTNSSTPPGECCP' A
#
# COMPACT_ATOMS: atom_id res chain seq x y z
N CYS A 1 14.18 -6.70 7.81
CA CYS A 1 13.00 -5.93 7.36
C CYS A 1 11.73 -6.76 7.64
N LEU A 2 10.54 -6.16 7.64
CA LEU A 2 9.30 -6.82 8.10
C LEU A 2 8.55 -7.59 6.99
N HIS A 3 8.76 -7.19 5.74
CA HIS A 3 8.07 -7.70 4.55
C HIS A 3 9.10 -7.94 3.43
N PRO A 4 10.13 -8.78 3.62
CA PRO A 4 11.18 -8.97 2.63
C PRO A 4 10.65 -9.48 1.29
N SER A 5 11.39 -9.21 0.22
CA SER A 5 11.11 -9.75 -1.11
C SER A 5 12.04 -10.90 -1.46
N ARG A 6 11.50 -11.91 -2.16
CA ARG A 6 12.29 -12.99 -2.73
C ARG A 6 12.52 -12.71 -4.20
N VAL A 7 13.77 -12.43 -4.56
CA VAL A 7 14.17 -12.25 -5.95
C VAL A 7 14.28 -13.63 -6.59
N THR A 8 13.75 -13.80 -7.80
CA THR A 8 13.86 -15.07 -8.53
C THR A 8 15.33 -15.42 -8.75
N GLY A 9 15.77 -16.53 -8.18
CA GLY A 9 17.17 -16.98 -8.24
C GLY A 9 18.02 -16.64 -7.00
N SER A 10 17.49 -15.90 -6.01
CA SER A 10 18.19 -15.68 -4.74
C SER A 10 17.86 -16.79 -3.72
N CYS A 11 18.87 -17.24 -2.98
CA CYS A 11 18.68 -18.18 -1.87
C CYS A 11 18.07 -17.49 -0.65
N CYS A 12 18.46 -16.23 -0.42
CA CYS A 12 18.05 -15.42 0.71
C CYS A 12 17.01 -14.38 0.29
N GLU A 13 16.21 -13.94 1.26
CA GLU A 13 15.28 -12.83 1.08
C GLU A 13 16.04 -11.50 1.16
N GLU A 14 15.63 -10.54 0.34
CA GLU A 14 16.25 -9.22 0.24
C GLU A 14 15.34 -8.14 0.84
N CYS A 15 15.96 -7.18 1.52
CA CYS A 15 15.29 -6.05 2.15
C CYS A 15 15.34 -4.77 1.31
N ASP A 16 15.49 -4.89 -0.01
CA ASP A 16 15.36 -3.75 -0.91
C ASP A 16 13.87 -3.51 -1.22
N SER A 17 13.22 -4.51 -1.80
CA SER A 17 11.80 -4.50 -2.14
C SER A 17 10.94 -5.20 -1.08
N CYS A 18 9.64 -4.93 -1.08
CA CYS A 18 8.68 -5.48 -0.12
C CYS A 18 7.74 -6.49 -0.77
N THR A 19 7.44 -7.61 -0.10
CA THR A 19 6.32 -8.48 -0.50
C THR A 19 5.08 -8.17 0.32
N TYR A 20 3.99 -7.79 -0.34
CA TYR A 20 2.72 -7.50 0.33
C TYR A 20 1.55 -7.95 -0.54
N ASN A 21 0.58 -8.67 0.04
CA ASN A 21 -0.55 -9.24 -0.73
C ASN A 21 -0.10 -10.04 -1.98
N HIS A 22 0.98 -10.83 -1.84
CA HIS A 22 1.55 -11.67 -2.91
C HIS A 22 2.06 -10.85 -4.12
N ARG A 23 2.25 -9.55 -3.95
CA ARG A 23 2.87 -8.66 -4.93
C ARG A 23 4.17 -8.10 -4.37
N ILE A 24 5.14 -7.89 -5.25
CA ILE A 24 6.41 -7.27 -4.91
C ILE A 24 6.30 -5.79 -5.24
N TYR A 25 6.69 -4.95 -4.28
CA TYR A 25 6.73 -3.50 -4.39
C TYR A 25 8.17 -3.03 -4.23
N SER A 26 8.64 -2.19 -5.13
CA SER A 26 9.98 -1.61 -5.06
C SER A 26 10.13 -0.67 -3.87
N ASN A 27 11.36 -0.48 -3.41
CA ASN A 27 11.66 0.54 -2.40
C ASN A 27 11.14 1.92 -2.83
N GLY A 28 10.42 2.61 -1.95
CA GLY A 28 9.74 3.87 -2.21
C GLY A 28 8.39 3.76 -2.92
N GLN A 29 7.97 2.57 -3.36
CA GLN A 29 6.71 2.39 -4.08
C GLN A 29 5.51 2.55 -3.14
N ARG A 30 4.56 3.39 -3.57
CA ARG A 30 3.27 3.61 -2.89
C ARG A 30 2.16 2.81 -3.56
N PHE A 31 1.31 2.18 -2.76
CA PHE A 31 0.20 1.36 -3.22
C PHE A 31 -0.97 1.40 -2.22
N THR A 32 -2.17 1.12 -2.72
CA THR A 32 -3.38 0.91 -1.91
C THR A 32 -3.85 -0.53 -2.09
N THR A 33 -4.59 -1.07 -1.14
CA THR A 33 -5.21 -2.39 -1.28
C THR A 33 -6.73 -2.29 -1.43
N PRO A 34 -7.36 -3.25 -2.13
CA PRO A 34 -8.82 -3.30 -2.24
C PRO A 34 -9.52 -3.42 -0.88
N ASP A 35 -8.89 -4.12 0.08
CA ASP A 35 -9.40 -4.27 1.44
C ASP A 35 -9.33 -2.97 2.26
N GLN A 36 -8.40 -2.07 1.90
CA GLN A 36 -8.15 -0.82 2.62
C GLN A 36 -7.92 0.33 1.64
N PRO A 37 -8.97 0.77 0.91
CA PRO A 37 -8.83 1.82 -0.12
C PRO A 37 -8.36 3.16 0.46
N CYS A 38 -8.61 3.38 1.76
CA CYS A 38 -8.18 4.57 2.50
C CYS A 38 -6.76 4.53 3.06
N HIS A 39 -6.08 3.41 2.96
CA HIS A 39 -4.71 3.28 3.44
C HIS A 39 -3.77 3.34 2.24
N ILE A 40 -2.85 4.31 2.26
CA ILE A 40 -1.70 4.30 1.38
C ILE A 40 -0.57 3.61 2.11
N CYS A 41 -0.12 2.50 1.55
CA CYS A 41 1.05 1.78 1.98
C CYS A 41 2.26 2.19 1.14
N THR A 42 3.41 2.35 1.77
CA THR A 42 4.68 2.66 1.12
C THR A 42 5.67 1.56 1.48
N CYS A 43 6.31 0.96 0.48
CA CYS A 43 7.43 0.06 0.72
C CYS A 43 8.70 0.87 1.02
N LEU A 44 9.36 0.60 2.14
CA LEU A 44 10.62 1.21 2.54
C LEU A 44 11.57 0.13 3.03
N LEU A 45 12.59 -0.19 2.24
CA LEU A 45 13.65 -1.14 2.56
C LEU A 45 13.09 -2.47 3.14
N GLY A 46 12.21 -3.11 2.36
CA GLY A 46 11.54 -4.35 2.74
C GLY A 46 10.55 -4.20 3.90
N SER A 47 10.14 -2.99 4.28
CA SER A 47 9.15 -2.74 5.32
C SER A 47 8.00 -1.91 4.78
N VAL A 48 6.78 -2.42 4.91
CA VAL A 48 5.58 -1.70 4.47
C VAL A 48 5.09 -0.78 5.58
N GLN A 49 5.00 0.52 5.29
CA GLN A 49 4.37 1.52 6.16
C GLN A 49 3.06 1.98 5.56
N CYS A 50 1.95 1.73 6.28
CA CYS A 50 0.62 2.14 5.85
C CYS A 50 0.12 3.34 6.64
N GLU A 51 -0.29 4.37 5.93
CA GLU A 51 -0.84 5.60 6.49
C GLU A 51 -2.29 5.75 6.05
N ARG A 52 -3.17 6.07 7.01
CA ARG A 52 -4.57 6.34 6.72
C ARG A 52 -4.67 7.74 6.11
N ARG A 53 -5.21 7.83 4.91
CA ARG A 53 -5.55 9.11 4.31
C ARG A 53 -6.86 9.62 4.90
N THR A 54 -6.85 10.87 5.32
CA THR A 54 -8.08 11.63 5.56
C THR A 54 -8.60 12.17 4.23
N CYS A 55 -9.88 11.95 3.97
CA CYS A 55 -10.56 12.61 2.86
C CYS A 55 -10.72 14.10 3.15
N PRO A 56 -10.67 14.94 2.11
CA PRO A 56 -10.96 16.36 2.27
C PRO A 56 -12.39 16.55 2.80
N PRO A 57 -12.64 17.60 3.61
CA PRO A 57 -13.98 17.89 4.10
C PRO A 57 -14.90 18.21 2.91
N LEU A 58 -15.97 17.43 2.78
CA LEU A 58 -16.97 17.65 1.75
C LEU A 58 -17.98 18.69 2.23
N THR A 59 -18.32 19.65 1.37
CA THR A 59 -19.38 20.64 1.59
C THR A 59 -20.72 20.21 0.98
N CYS A 60 -20.78 19.02 0.38
CA CYS A 60 -21.89 18.54 -0.45
C CYS A 60 -22.80 17.60 0.34
N THR A 61 -24.13 17.75 0.18
CA THR A 61 -25.14 16.96 0.92
C THR A 61 -25.33 15.53 0.39
N ASN A 62 -24.90 15.23 -0.84
CA ASN A 62 -24.97 13.90 -1.46
C ASN A 62 -23.57 13.45 -1.90
N SER A 63 -22.80 12.89 -0.97
CA SER A 63 -21.51 12.28 -1.27
C SER A 63 -21.65 10.76 -1.23
N SER A 64 -21.41 10.09 -2.35
CA SER A 64 -21.49 8.63 -2.46
C SER A 64 -20.11 8.10 -2.82
N THR A 65 -19.48 7.33 -1.94
CA THR A 65 -18.16 6.76 -2.22
C THR A 65 -18.31 5.59 -3.19
N PRO A 66 -17.62 5.59 -4.34
CA PRO A 66 -17.63 4.45 -5.26
C PRO A 66 -17.06 3.18 -4.60
N PRO A 67 -17.52 1.98 -4.98
CA PRO A 67 -16.92 0.74 -4.50
C PRO A 67 -15.43 0.66 -4.85
N GLY A 68 -14.57 0.52 -3.83
CA GLY A 68 -13.12 0.46 -4.01
C GLY A 68 -12.39 1.81 -3.96
N GLU A 69 -13.11 2.92 -3.78
CA GLU A 69 -12.51 4.22 -3.51
C GLU A 69 -12.59 4.58 -2.02
N CYS A 70 -11.63 5.38 -1.55
CA CYS A 70 -11.63 5.87 -0.18
C CYS A 70 -12.57 7.06 0.02
N CYS A 71 -12.59 7.96 -0.93
CA CYS A 71 -13.23 9.26 -0.81
C CYS A 71 -14.37 9.37 -1.82
N PRO A 72 -15.52 9.95 -1.43
CA PRO A 72 -16.58 10.30 -2.36
C PRO A 72 -16.29 11.59 -3.13
#